data_AF-A0A924MBP1-F1
#
_entry.id   AF-A0A924MBP1-F1
#
_cell.length_a   1.000
_cell.length_b   1.000
_cell.length_c   1.000
_cell.angle_alpha   90.00
_cell.angle_beta   90.00
_cell.angle_gamma   90.00
#
_symmetry.space_group_name_H-M   'P 1'
#
loop_
_entity.id
_entity.type
_entity.pdbx_description
1 polymer ?
#
loop_
_entity_poly.entity_id
_entity_poly.type
_entity_poly.pdbx_seq_one_letter_code
_entity_poly.pdbx_strand_id
1 'polypeptide(L)'
;LVILLYGDEKVDDLLVFSQVVLSLQLGFAIIPLIHFVSDKRAMGEFAIKNYTKTLSWLVAGILVFLNVKLIADEILDFFNKQGLWGWKLLIILAVLAFIWLFLMMTFLPIVQKRRHLRNIALHREALPLKNLIIAQKQHIAVALDFSNIDEKLIAHALAQGKSEATYTLLHIVESVSASYLGAASDDTETRKDRERLQAYAQQLSSLGYTVNCELGYRNRVKEIVRLVKVANADMLVMGAHRHSGLKDYLFGETIESVRHQLKIPVLIVNT
;
A
#
# COMPACT_ATOMS: atom_id res chain seq x y z
N LEU A 1 -29.82 -45.01 -4.15
CA LEU A 1 -30.80 -44.08 -3.53
C LEU A 1 -31.84 -43.61 -4.55
N VAL A 2 -31.46 -43.00 -5.68
CA VAL A 2 -32.41 -42.51 -6.70
C VAL A 2 -33.16 -43.64 -7.42
N ILE A 3 -32.47 -44.70 -7.87
CA ILE A 3 -33.10 -45.90 -8.47
C ILE A 3 -34.12 -46.55 -7.51
N LEU A 4 -33.82 -46.54 -6.21
CA LEU A 4 -34.63 -47.15 -5.16
C LEU A 4 -35.87 -46.29 -4.80
N LEU A 5 -35.87 -44.99 -5.14
CA LEU A 5 -36.95 -44.05 -4.82
C LEU A 5 -37.78 -43.62 -6.05
N TYR A 6 -37.20 -43.61 -7.26
CA TYR A 6 -37.79 -43.03 -8.47
C TYR A 6 -37.91 -44.00 -9.66
N GLY A 7 -37.39 -45.23 -9.56
CA GLY A 7 -37.44 -46.25 -10.63
C GLY A 7 -36.36 -46.06 -11.73
N ASP A 8 -36.10 -47.11 -12.52
CA ASP A 8 -35.04 -47.13 -13.55
C ASP A 8 -35.30 -46.11 -14.68
N GLU A 9 -36.56 -45.84 -15.04
CA GLU A 9 -36.91 -44.87 -16.10
C GLU A 9 -36.52 -43.42 -15.75
N LYS A 10 -36.32 -43.10 -14.47
CA LYS A 10 -35.90 -41.76 -14.02
C LYS A 10 -34.39 -41.57 -14.01
N VAL A 11 -33.62 -42.63 -14.25
CA VAL A 11 -32.15 -42.58 -14.28
C VAL A 11 -31.64 -41.89 -15.54
N ASP A 12 -32.23 -42.22 -16.68
CA ASP A 12 -31.83 -41.66 -17.98
C ASP A 12 -32.09 -40.14 -18.03
N ASP A 13 -33.27 -39.68 -17.56
CA ASP A 13 -33.59 -38.26 -17.38
C ASP A 13 -32.54 -37.54 -16.51
N LEU A 14 -32.10 -38.20 -15.42
CA LEU A 14 -31.11 -37.63 -14.50
C LEU A 14 -29.71 -37.56 -15.12
N LEU A 15 -29.35 -38.55 -15.93
CA LEU A 15 -28.07 -38.59 -16.64
C LEU A 15 -28.00 -37.51 -17.70
N VAL A 16 -29.07 -37.33 -18.48
CA VAL A 16 -29.18 -36.22 -19.45
C VAL A 16 -29.10 -34.88 -18.74
N PHE A 17 -29.85 -34.70 -17.64
CA PHE A 17 -29.80 -33.48 -16.83
C PHE A 17 -28.39 -33.17 -16.29
N SER A 18 -27.69 -34.18 -15.77
CA SER A 18 -26.31 -34.04 -15.29
C SER A 18 -25.36 -33.62 -16.43
N GLN A 19 -25.53 -34.21 -17.61
CA GLN A 19 -24.75 -33.86 -18.79
C GLN A 19 -24.99 -32.43 -19.26
N VAL A 20 -26.24 -31.93 -19.19
CA VAL A 20 -26.59 -30.53 -19.49
C VAL A 20 -25.85 -29.58 -18.55
N VAL A 21 -25.83 -29.87 -17.25
CA VAL A 21 -25.18 -29.03 -16.24
C VAL A 21 -23.65 -29.04 -16.42
N LEU A 22 -23.06 -30.20 -16.71
CA LEU A 22 -21.62 -30.34 -16.93
C LEU A 22 -21.16 -29.67 -18.24
N SER A 23 -21.92 -29.80 -19.32
CA SER A 23 -21.57 -29.23 -20.62
C SER A 23 -21.56 -27.70 -20.57
N LEU A 24 -22.41 -27.13 -19.73
CA LEU A 24 -22.52 -25.69 -19.50
C LEU A 24 -21.24 -25.06 -18.96
N GLN A 25 -20.53 -25.76 -18.06
CA GLN A 25 -19.31 -25.27 -17.41
C GLN A 25 -18.22 -24.90 -18.41
N LEU A 26 -18.08 -25.71 -19.47
CA LEU A 26 -17.04 -25.51 -20.47
C LEU A 26 -17.26 -24.22 -21.27
N GLY A 27 -18.52 -23.86 -21.54
CA GLY A 27 -18.88 -22.60 -22.18
C GLY A 27 -18.46 -21.37 -21.37
N PHE A 28 -18.56 -21.42 -20.03
CA PHE A 28 -18.11 -20.33 -19.17
C PHE A 28 -16.60 -20.22 -19.09
N ALA A 29 -15.89 -21.35 -18.97
CA ALA A 29 -14.45 -21.32 -18.79
C ALA A 29 -13.71 -20.85 -20.06
N ILE A 30 -14.21 -21.21 -21.24
CA ILE A 30 -13.49 -21.00 -22.49
C ILE A 30 -13.45 -19.53 -22.94
N ILE A 31 -14.52 -18.75 -22.70
CA ILE A 31 -14.62 -17.36 -23.15
C ILE A 31 -13.57 -16.43 -22.47
N PRO A 32 -13.48 -16.37 -21.12
CA PRO A 32 -12.45 -15.57 -20.47
C PRO A 32 -11.04 -16.10 -20.72
N LEU A 33 -10.86 -17.41 -20.88
CA LEU A 33 -9.56 -17.97 -21.23
C LEU A 33 -9.09 -17.47 -22.60
N ILE A 34 -9.98 -17.49 -23.61
CA ILE A 34 -9.67 -16.93 -24.94
C ILE A 34 -9.36 -15.44 -24.82
N HIS A 35 -10.13 -14.68 -24.04
CA HIS A 35 -9.88 -13.25 -23.84
C HIS A 35 -8.53 -12.98 -23.18
N PHE A 36 -8.17 -13.78 -22.16
CA PHE A 36 -6.92 -13.68 -21.42
C PHE A 36 -5.71 -14.02 -22.30
N VAL A 37 -5.76 -15.18 -22.97
CA VAL A 37 -4.67 -15.65 -23.84
C VAL A 37 -4.51 -14.76 -25.09
N SER A 38 -5.58 -14.09 -25.52
CA SER A 38 -5.57 -13.09 -26.60
C SER A 38 -5.03 -11.72 -26.19
N ASP A 39 -4.82 -11.45 -24.90
CA ASP A 39 -4.38 -10.14 -24.43
C ASP A 39 -2.85 -10.01 -24.42
N LYS A 40 -2.31 -9.29 -25.41
CA LYS A 40 -0.88 -8.96 -25.49
C LYS A 40 -0.32 -8.27 -24.25
N ARG A 41 -1.15 -7.56 -23.47
CA ARG A 41 -0.69 -6.89 -22.24
C ARG A 41 -0.51 -7.86 -21.09
N ALA A 42 -1.35 -8.89 -21.00
CA ALA A 42 -1.30 -9.87 -19.92
C ALA A 42 -0.30 -10.99 -20.24
N MET A 43 -0.24 -11.44 -21.50
CA MET A 43 0.55 -12.59 -21.92
C MET A 43 1.89 -12.24 -22.58
N GLY A 44 2.13 -10.97 -22.93
CA GLY A 44 3.36 -10.53 -23.57
C GLY A 44 3.66 -11.31 -24.86
N GLU A 45 4.83 -11.95 -24.92
CA GLU A 45 5.28 -12.77 -26.05
C GLU A 45 4.47 -14.07 -26.23
N PHE A 46 3.79 -14.54 -25.18
CA PHE A 46 2.96 -15.75 -25.22
C PHE A 46 1.52 -15.50 -25.72
N ALA A 47 1.21 -14.27 -26.14
CA ALA A 47 -0.10 -13.94 -26.68
C ALA A 47 -0.36 -14.66 -28.01
N ILE A 48 -1.54 -15.26 -28.15
CA ILE A 48 -1.89 -16.02 -29.35
C ILE A 48 -1.97 -15.13 -30.59
N LYS A 49 -1.57 -15.70 -31.74
CA LYS A 49 -1.62 -15.06 -33.05
C LYS A 49 -3.08 -14.83 -33.50
N ASN A 50 -3.29 -13.92 -34.45
CA ASN A 50 -4.63 -13.57 -34.91
C ASN A 50 -5.41 -14.78 -35.49
N TYR A 51 -4.72 -15.71 -36.16
CA TYR A 51 -5.35 -16.92 -36.71
C TYR A 51 -5.84 -17.89 -35.63
N THR A 52 -5.05 -18.10 -34.57
CA THR A 52 -5.49 -18.96 -33.46
C THR A 52 -6.59 -18.29 -32.66
N LYS A 53 -6.57 -16.95 -32.52
CA LYS A 53 -7.66 -16.19 -31.91
C LYS A 53 -8.98 -16.35 -32.66
N THR A 54 -9.01 -16.23 -33.99
CA THR A 54 -10.24 -16.40 -34.78
C THR A 54 -10.74 -17.85 -34.72
N LEU A 55 -9.83 -18.84 -34.80
CA LEU A 55 -10.19 -20.25 -34.69
C LEU A 55 -10.76 -20.59 -33.30
N SER A 56 -10.15 -20.10 -32.22
CA SER A 56 -10.65 -20.32 -30.85
C SER A 56 -12.03 -19.69 -30.65
N TRP A 57 -12.28 -18.49 -31.18
CA TRP A 57 -13.60 -17.85 -31.10
C TRP A 57 -14.67 -18.59 -31.90
N LEU A 58 -14.31 -19.15 -33.06
CA LEU A 58 -15.21 -19.99 -33.86
C LEU A 58 -15.61 -21.25 -33.08
N VAL A 59 -14.63 -21.96 -32.52
CA VAL A 59 -14.87 -23.17 -31.72
C VAL A 59 -15.71 -22.85 -30.48
N ALA A 60 -15.37 -21.78 -29.75
CA ALA A 60 -16.16 -21.33 -28.60
C ALA A 60 -17.59 -20.97 -29.00
N GLY A 61 -17.79 -20.32 -30.14
CA GLY A 61 -19.13 -20.00 -30.66
C GLY A 61 -19.97 -21.24 -30.93
N ILE A 62 -19.38 -22.27 -31.57
CA ILE A 62 -20.06 -23.55 -31.79
C ILE A 62 -20.43 -24.21 -30.46
N LEU A 63 -19.49 -24.27 -29.50
CA LEU A 63 -19.72 -24.88 -28.20
C LEU A 63 -20.83 -24.17 -27.42
N VAL A 64 -20.81 -22.83 -27.38
CA VAL A 64 -21.86 -22.04 -26.72
C VAL A 64 -23.21 -22.26 -27.41
N PHE A 65 -23.25 -22.26 -28.74
CA PHE A 65 -24.47 -22.49 -29.50
C PHE A 65 -25.09 -23.86 -29.20
N LEU A 66 -24.29 -24.93 -29.24
CA LEU A 66 -24.77 -26.29 -28.95
C LEU A 66 -25.28 -26.41 -27.51
N ASN A 67 -24.58 -25.82 -26.54
CA ASN A 67 -25.02 -25.81 -25.14
C ASN A 67 -26.31 -25.03 -24.93
N VAL A 68 -26.43 -23.85 -25.53
CA VAL A 68 -27.65 -23.03 -25.45
C VAL A 68 -28.82 -23.75 -26.10
N LYS A 69 -28.62 -24.39 -27.25
CA LYS A 69 -29.66 -25.19 -27.91
C LYS A 69 -30.15 -26.31 -27.01
N LEU A 70 -29.22 -27.07 -26.42
CA LEU A 70 -29.54 -28.19 -25.53
C LEU A 70 -30.37 -27.71 -24.32
N ILE A 71 -29.96 -26.61 -23.70
CA ILE A 71 -30.70 -26.02 -22.57
C ILE A 71 -32.08 -25.51 -23.01
N ALA A 72 -32.19 -24.89 -24.18
CA ALA A 72 -33.46 -24.40 -24.69
C ALA A 72 -34.44 -25.55 -24.95
N ASP A 73 -33.98 -26.64 -25.56
CA ASP A 73 -34.78 -27.82 -25.85
C ASP A 73 -35.31 -28.45 -24.53
N GLU A 74 -34.46 -28.59 -23.51
CA GLU A 74 -34.83 -29.13 -22.19
C GLU A 74 -35.83 -28.22 -21.45
N ILE A 75 -35.62 -26.89 -21.47
CA ILE A 75 -36.54 -25.93 -20.87
C ILE A 75 -37.89 -25.96 -21.58
N LEU A 76 -37.90 -25.94 -22.92
CA LEU A 76 -39.15 -25.95 -23.68
C LEU A 76 -39.96 -27.23 -23.42
N ASP A 77 -39.32 -28.38 -23.36
CA ASP A 77 -39.97 -29.65 -23.01
C ASP A 77 -40.55 -29.60 -21.58
N PHE A 78 -39.80 -29.06 -20.61
CA PHE A 78 -40.29 -28.87 -19.24
C PHE A 78 -41.49 -27.92 -19.17
N PHE A 79 -41.50 -26.85 -19.96
CA PHE A 79 -42.58 -25.87 -19.98
C PHE A 79 -43.87 -26.40 -20.62
N ASN A 80 -43.76 -27.32 -21.58
CA ASN A 80 -44.89 -27.97 -22.25
C ASN A 80 -45.59 -29.02 -21.37
N LYS A 81 -44.91 -29.58 -20.36
CA LYS A 81 -45.52 -30.53 -19.40
C LYS A 81 -46.48 -29.81 -18.43
N GLN A 82 -47.59 -30.47 -18.09
CA GLN A 82 -48.49 -30.02 -17.01
C GLN A 82 -47.76 -30.18 -15.66
N GLY A 83 -47.57 -29.07 -14.93
CA GLY A 83 -46.80 -29.07 -13.70
C GLY A 83 -47.08 -27.85 -12.82
N LEU A 84 -46.58 -27.88 -11.59
CA LEU A 84 -46.73 -26.80 -10.61
C LEU A 84 -46.05 -25.52 -11.11
N TRP A 85 -46.79 -24.41 -11.13
CA TRP A 85 -46.30 -23.11 -11.62
C TRP A 85 -45.07 -22.59 -10.85
N GLY A 86 -44.90 -22.97 -9.58
CA GLY A 86 -43.75 -22.58 -8.76
C GLY A 86 -42.40 -23.03 -9.34
N TRP A 87 -42.31 -24.25 -9.87
CA TRP A 87 -41.08 -24.76 -10.48
C TRP A 87 -40.75 -24.04 -11.80
N LYS A 88 -41.77 -23.68 -12.58
CA LYS A 88 -41.61 -22.88 -13.80
C LYS A 88 -41.02 -21.49 -13.49
N LEU A 89 -41.51 -20.84 -12.43
CA LEU A 89 -40.99 -19.54 -11.99
C LEU A 89 -39.53 -19.62 -11.51
N LEU A 90 -39.17 -20.67 -10.77
CA LEU A 90 -37.79 -20.89 -10.31
C LEU A 90 -36.83 -21.07 -11.49
N ILE A 91 -37.21 -21.85 -12.50
CA ILE A 91 -36.40 -22.06 -13.71
C ILE A 91 -36.19 -20.75 -14.48
N ILE A 92 -37.22 -19.91 -14.62
CA ILE A 92 -37.08 -18.59 -15.26
C ILE A 92 -36.06 -17.72 -14.53
N LEU A 93 -36.14 -17.67 -13.19
CA LEU A 93 -35.17 -16.92 -12.39
C LEU A 93 -33.74 -17.46 -12.56
N ALA A 94 -33.58 -18.79 -12.58
CA ALA A 94 -32.29 -19.43 -12.81
C ALA A 94 -31.72 -19.08 -14.20
N VAL A 95 -32.55 -19.12 -15.25
CA VAL A 95 -32.16 -18.74 -16.62
C VAL A 95 -31.78 -17.26 -16.70
N LEU A 96 -32.52 -16.37 -16.05
CA LEU A 96 -32.18 -14.94 -16.02
C LEU A 96 -30.87 -14.67 -15.31
N ALA A 97 -30.65 -15.28 -14.13
CA ALA A 97 -29.40 -15.18 -13.39
C ALA A 97 -28.23 -15.73 -14.21
N PHE A 98 -28.45 -16.83 -14.92
CA PHE A 98 -27.49 -17.45 -15.78
C PHE A 98 -27.10 -16.56 -16.99
N ILE A 99 -28.08 -15.98 -17.68
CA ILE A 99 -27.84 -15.04 -18.79
C ILE A 99 -27.07 -13.82 -18.28
N TRP A 100 -27.46 -13.29 -17.13
CA TRP A 100 -26.76 -12.16 -16.51
C TRP A 100 -25.29 -12.48 -16.21
N LEU A 101 -25.02 -13.63 -15.60
CA LEU A 101 -23.65 -14.08 -15.30
C LEU A 101 -22.83 -14.29 -16.57
N PHE A 102 -23.42 -14.91 -17.61
CA PHE A 102 -22.78 -15.13 -18.90
C PHE A 102 -22.41 -13.82 -19.61
N LEU A 103 -23.34 -12.85 -19.64
CA LEU A 103 -23.09 -11.51 -20.19
C LEU A 103 -22.00 -10.79 -19.40
N MET A 104 -22.07 -10.82 -18.07
CA MET A 104 -21.07 -10.20 -17.22
C MET A 104 -19.68 -10.81 -17.50
N MET A 105 -19.54 -12.13 -17.52
CA MET A 105 -18.26 -12.80 -17.77
C MET A 105 -17.70 -12.53 -19.18
N THR A 106 -18.57 -12.44 -20.19
CA THR A 106 -18.17 -12.18 -21.60
C THR A 106 -17.74 -10.73 -21.81
N PHE A 107 -18.47 -9.75 -21.25
CA PHE A 107 -18.27 -8.33 -21.54
C PHE A 107 -17.44 -7.56 -20.50
N LEU A 108 -17.40 -8.01 -19.24
CA LEU A 108 -16.61 -7.38 -18.16
C LEU A 108 -15.11 -7.21 -18.50
N PRO A 109 -14.41 -8.22 -19.06
CA PRO A 109 -12.98 -8.05 -19.34
C PRO A 109 -12.72 -7.10 -20.54
N ILE A 110 -13.71 -6.86 -21.40
CA ILE A 110 -13.63 -5.87 -22.50
C ILE A 110 -13.79 -4.44 -21.96
N VAL A 111 -14.74 -4.23 -21.05
CA VAL A 111 -15.04 -2.91 -20.46
C VAL A 111 -13.90 -2.40 -19.58
N GLN A 112 -13.29 -3.29 -18.78
CA GLN A 112 -12.16 -2.93 -17.92
C GLN A 112 -10.91 -2.51 -18.71
N LYS A 113 -10.67 -3.15 -19.87
CA LYS A 113 -9.54 -2.82 -20.76
C LYS A 113 -9.60 -1.39 -21.32
N ARG A 114 -10.81 -0.88 -21.60
CA ARG A 114 -11.00 0.51 -22.09
C ARG A 114 -10.80 1.55 -20.99
N ARG A 115 -11.18 1.25 -19.74
CA ARG A 115 -10.99 2.17 -18.60
C ARG A 115 -9.50 2.40 -18.29
N HIS A 116 -8.69 1.35 -18.32
CA HIS A 116 -7.25 1.46 -18.06
C HIS A 116 -6.50 2.32 -19.09
N LEU A 117 -6.90 2.25 -20.37
CA LEU A 117 -6.32 3.08 -21.42
C LEU A 117 -6.61 4.57 -21.23
N ARG A 118 -7.82 4.90 -20.79
CA ARG A 118 -8.21 6.27 -20.49
C ARG A 118 -7.42 6.85 -19.31
N ASN A 119 -7.09 6.03 -18.31
CA ASN A 119 -6.27 6.46 -17.17
C ASN A 119 -4.82 6.72 -17.56
N ILE A 120 -4.23 5.95 -18.49
CA ILE A 120 -2.85 6.20 -18.96
C ILE A 120 -2.77 7.52 -19.73
N ALA A 121 -3.76 7.83 -20.56
CA ALA A 121 -3.80 9.07 -21.34
C ALA A 121 -4.02 10.35 -20.50
N LEU A 122 -4.37 10.22 -19.21
CA LEU A 122 -4.54 11.34 -18.28
C LEU A 122 -3.24 11.75 -17.57
N HIS A 123 -2.17 10.98 -17.73
CA HIS A 123 -0.84 11.43 -17.33
C HIS A 123 -0.36 12.46 -18.35
N ARG A 124 -0.65 13.73 -18.05
CA ARG A 124 -0.06 14.91 -18.68
C ARG A 124 1.44 14.67 -18.86
N GLU A 125 1.98 15.04 -20.02
CA GLU A 125 3.42 15.04 -20.28
C GLU A 125 4.15 15.61 -19.05
N ALA A 126 5.26 14.96 -18.66
CA ALA A 126 6.01 15.34 -17.48
C ALA A 126 6.33 16.84 -17.53
N LEU A 127 5.73 17.61 -16.62
CA LEU A 127 5.95 19.05 -16.56
C LEU A 127 7.44 19.31 -16.29
N PRO A 128 8.07 20.26 -17.00
CA PRO A 128 9.48 20.57 -16.77
C PRO A 128 9.67 21.07 -15.33
N LEU A 129 10.74 20.58 -14.67
CA LEU A 129 11.10 20.95 -13.30
C LEU A 129 11.61 22.40 -13.29
N LYS A 130 10.74 23.36 -12.97
CA LYS A 130 11.06 24.80 -13.03
C LYS A 130 11.64 25.38 -11.73
N ASN A 131 11.53 24.69 -10.61
CA ASN A 131 11.93 25.23 -9.31
C ASN A 131 12.73 24.22 -8.49
N LEU A 132 14.02 24.11 -8.80
CA LEU A 132 14.96 23.20 -8.14
C LEU A 132 15.87 23.92 -7.13
N ILE A 133 15.74 25.24 -6.99
CA ILE A 133 16.54 26.05 -6.07
C ILE A 133 15.74 26.17 -4.78
N ILE A 134 16.18 25.46 -3.75
CA ILE A 134 15.58 25.52 -2.41
C ILE A 134 16.35 26.58 -1.60
N ALA A 135 15.62 27.39 -0.82
CA ALA A 135 16.23 28.32 0.13
C ALA A 135 17.13 27.53 1.09
N GLN A 136 18.37 27.98 1.18
CA GLN A 136 19.43 27.28 1.92
C GLN A 136 19.15 27.32 3.41
N LYS A 137 19.40 26.20 4.07
CA LYS A 137 19.15 26.04 5.50
C LYS A 137 20.23 26.75 6.31
N GLN A 138 19.85 27.74 7.09
CA GLN A 138 20.72 28.56 7.91
C GLN A 138 20.83 28.02 9.34
N HIS A 139 19.84 27.27 9.82
CA HIS A 139 19.81 26.81 11.21
C HIS A 139 19.28 25.38 11.35
N ILE A 140 20.18 24.43 11.56
CA ILE A 140 19.87 23.01 11.62
C ILE A 140 19.87 22.52 13.07
N ALA A 141 18.73 22.03 13.55
CA ALA A 141 18.64 21.36 14.84
C ALA A 141 18.97 19.86 14.68
N VAL A 142 19.74 19.30 15.61
CA VAL A 142 20.12 17.87 15.61
C VAL A 142 19.73 17.26 16.94
N ALA A 143 18.79 16.32 16.93
CA ALA A 143 18.38 15.59 18.12
C ALA A 143 19.29 14.37 18.34
N LEU A 144 20.05 14.40 19.42
CA LEU A 144 21.04 13.39 19.81
C LEU A 144 20.54 12.55 20.97
N ASP A 145 20.90 11.27 20.99
CA ASP A 145 20.52 10.33 22.04
C ASP A 145 21.72 9.70 22.74
N PHE A 146 22.94 10.20 22.48
CA PHE A 146 24.17 9.74 23.10
C PHE A 146 24.53 8.29 22.80
N SER A 147 24.01 7.79 21.67
CA SER A 147 24.33 6.49 21.10
C SER A 147 25.49 6.57 20.10
N ASN A 148 25.90 5.41 19.60
CA ASN A 148 26.93 5.28 18.56
C ASN A 148 26.50 5.90 17.20
N ILE A 149 25.26 6.38 17.10
CA ILE A 149 24.65 6.92 15.87
C ILE A 149 24.83 8.44 15.80
N ASP A 150 25.10 9.11 16.92
CA ASP A 150 25.24 10.57 17.00
C ASP A 150 26.25 11.12 15.98
N GLU A 151 27.37 10.43 15.77
CA GLU A 151 28.37 10.80 14.75
C GLU A 151 27.75 10.83 13.35
N LYS A 152 26.97 9.80 13.00
CA LYS A 152 26.25 9.71 11.73
C LYS A 152 25.20 10.81 11.60
N LEU A 153 24.47 11.12 12.68
CA LEU A 153 23.47 12.20 12.70
C LEU A 153 24.09 13.56 12.46
N ILE A 154 25.19 13.85 13.17
CA ILE A 154 25.95 15.08 13.01
C ILE A 154 26.49 15.17 11.59
N ALA A 155 27.09 14.11 11.05
CA ALA A 155 27.60 14.10 9.68
C ALA A 155 26.49 14.39 8.64
N HIS A 156 25.31 13.80 8.80
CA HIS A 156 24.18 14.09 7.93
C HIS A 156 23.64 15.52 8.11
N ALA A 157 23.67 16.08 9.31
CA ALA A 157 23.31 17.48 9.54
C ALA A 157 24.29 18.43 8.85
N LEU A 158 25.59 18.19 8.99
CA LEU A 158 26.64 18.98 8.34
C LEU A 158 26.54 18.91 6.80
N ALA A 159 26.16 17.75 6.24
CA ALA A 159 25.96 17.61 4.80
C ALA A 159 24.77 18.42 4.25
N GLN A 160 23.82 18.82 5.10
CA GLN A 160 22.66 19.63 4.69
C GLN A 160 22.90 21.13 4.84
N GLY A 161 23.79 21.53 5.74
CA GLY A 161 24.17 22.92 5.95
C GLY A 161 25.38 23.35 5.11
N LYS A 162 25.59 24.66 5.01
CA LYS A 162 26.87 25.23 4.59
C LYS A 162 27.76 25.48 5.81
N SER A 163 29.03 25.82 5.59
CA SER A 163 29.97 26.21 6.65
C SER A 163 29.47 27.36 7.53
N GLU A 164 28.61 28.24 6.99
CA GLU A 164 28.03 29.39 7.71
C GLU A 164 26.72 29.05 8.47
N ALA A 165 26.21 27.81 8.36
CA ALA A 165 24.99 27.42 9.06
C ALA A 165 25.25 27.31 10.58
N THR A 166 24.23 27.66 11.36
CA THR A 166 24.19 27.44 12.80
C THR A 166 23.61 26.07 13.09
N TYR A 167 24.27 25.31 13.95
CA TYR A 167 23.80 24.00 14.39
C TYR A 167 23.36 24.09 15.84
N THR A 168 22.24 23.47 16.18
CA THR A 168 21.81 23.35 17.58
C THR A 168 21.68 21.88 17.93
N LEU A 169 22.58 21.42 18.79
CA LEU A 169 22.54 20.06 19.31
C LEU A 169 21.54 20.02 20.46
N LEU A 170 20.58 19.12 20.34
CA LEU A 170 19.47 18.93 21.28
C LEU A 170 19.61 17.56 21.93
N HIS A 171 19.50 17.49 23.25
CA HIS A 171 19.34 16.22 23.96
C HIS A 171 18.24 16.32 25.01
N ILE A 172 17.46 15.26 25.21
CA ILE A 172 16.40 15.23 26.22
C ILE A 172 16.77 14.25 27.31
N VAL A 173 16.92 14.78 28.52
CA VAL A 173 17.33 14.02 29.70
C VAL A 173 16.17 13.14 30.16
N GLU A 174 16.45 11.85 30.35
CA GLU A 174 15.48 10.82 30.76
C GLU A 174 15.75 10.30 32.18
N SER A 175 16.06 11.18 33.14
CA SER A 175 16.17 10.78 34.56
C SER A 175 14.82 10.86 35.29
N VAL A 176 14.58 9.94 36.22
CA VAL A 176 13.35 9.92 37.05
C VAL A 176 13.22 11.23 37.84
N SER A 177 14.34 11.78 38.30
CA SER A 177 14.43 13.06 39.02
C SER A 177 14.14 14.27 38.11
N ALA A 178 14.71 14.29 36.90
CA ALA A 178 14.49 15.33 35.90
C ALA A 178 13.04 15.37 35.39
N SER A 179 12.34 14.24 35.38
CA SER A 179 10.91 14.18 35.05
C SER A 179 10.06 15.00 36.04
N TYR A 180 10.39 14.96 37.33
CA TYR A 180 9.66 15.71 38.37
C TYR A 180 10.15 17.15 38.54
N LEU A 181 11.46 17.38 38.69
CA LEU A 181 12.03 18.68 39.07
C LEU A 181 12.56 19.52 37.88
N GLY A 182 12.65 18.97 36.67
CA GLY A 182 13.13 19.67 35.48
C GLY A 182 14.56 20.21 35.63
N ALA A 183 14.80 21.45 35.20
CA ALA A 183 16.11 22.11 35.29
C ALA A 183 16.62 22.38 36.73
N ALA A 184 15.78 22.17 37.76
CA ALA A 184 16.16 22.32 39.17
C ALA A 184 16.76 21.03 39.77
N SER A 185 16.76 19.91 39.03
CA SER A 185 17.53 18.71 39.40
C SER A 185 18.99 18.91 39.03
N ASP A 186 19.82 19.27 40.02
CA ASP A 186 21.28 19.26 39.89
C ASP A 186 21.82 17.82 40.05
N ASP A 187 21.25 16.88 39.30
CA ASP A 187 21.66 15.49 39.33
C ASP A 187 22.90 15.24 38.47
N THR A 188 23.70 14.25 38.88
CA THR A 188 24.98 13.93 38.22
C THR A 188 24.78 13.50 36.76
N GLU A 189 23.59 13.03 36.40
CA GLU A 189 23.20 12.61 35.05
C GLU A 189 23.03 13.82 34.12
N THR A 190 22.23 14.83 34.51
CA THR A 190 22.07 16.07 33.72
C THR A 190 23.40 16.78 33.49
N ARG A 191 24.31 16.76 34.50
CA ARG A 191 25.65 17.35 34.35
C ARG A 191 26.47 16.60 33.31
N LYS A 192 26.50 15.26 33.36
CA LYS A 192 27.22 14.44 32.37
C LYS A 192 26.66 14.62 30.96
N ASP A 193 25.34 14.69 30.82
CA ASP A 193 24.68 14.91 29.53
C ASP A 193 25.06 16.28 28.95
N ARG A 194 25.08 17.32 29.80
CA ARG A 194 25.56 18.66 29.40
C ARG A 194 27.02 18.63 28.97
N GLU A 195 27.90 17.99 29.74
CA GLU A 195 29.33 17.86 29.42
C GLU A 195 29.54 17.15 28.08
N ARG A 196 28.80 16.07 27.81
CA ARG A 196 28.86 15.34 26.52
C ARG A 196 28.39 16.19 25.35
N LEU A 197 27.27 16.90 25.50
CA LEU A 197 26.74 17.77 24.46
C LEU A 197 27.71 18.92 24.15
N GLN A 198 28.31 19.51 25.19
CA GLN A 198 29.34 20.54 25.05
C GLN A 198 30.62 20.00 24.40
N ALA A 199 31.02 18.77 24.69
CA ALA A 199 32.16 18.14 24.04
C ALA A 199 31.95 18.00 22.53
N TYR A 200 30.74 17.61 22.08
CA TYR A 200 30.42 17.59 20.64
C TYR A 200 30.43 18.99 20.03
N ALA A 201 29.85 19.99 20.71
CA ALA A 201 29.89 21.36 20.21
C ALA A 201 31.32 21.90 20.11
N GLN A 202 32.19 21.64 21.09
CA GLN A 202 33.60 22.05 21.05
C GLN A 202 34.35 21.41 19.87
N GLN A 203 34.11 20.13 19.58
CA GLN A 203 34.69 19.45 18.41
C GLN A 203 34.21 20.05 17.09
N LEU A 204 32.93 20.42 17.00
CA LEU A 204 32.40 21.06 15.79
C LEU A 204 32.88 22.52 15.65
N SER A 205 33.00 23.24 16.76
CA SER A 205 33.53 24.61 16.76
C SER A 205 35.00 24.66 16.39
N SER A 206 35.82 23.68 16.78
CA SER A 206 37.21 23.60 16.33
C SER A 206 37.35 23.32 14.83
N LEU A 207 36.32 22.74 14.20
CA LEU A 207 36.19 22.57 12.76
C LEU A 207 35.61 23.80 12.04
N GLY A 208 35.28 24.87 12.77
CA GLY A 208 34.80 26.15 12.22
C GLY A 208 33.28 26.28 12.12
N TYR A 209 32.50 25.38 12.73
CA TYR A 209 31.03 25.48 12.74
C TYR A 209 30.50 26.28 13.93
N THR A 210 29.41 27.02 13.72
CA THR A 210 28.69 27.71 14.80
C THR A 210 27.73 26.73 15.46
N VAL A 211 27.96 26.36 16.72
CA VAL A 211 27.17 25.32 17.40
C VAL A 211 26.66 25.79 18.76
N ASN A 212 25.37 25.60 18.99
CA ASN A 212 24.70 25.81 20.28
C ASN A 212 24.26 24.47 20.88
N CYS A 213 24.17 24.41 22.21
CA CYS A 213 23.71 23.23 22.94
C CYS A 213 22.46 23.56 23.74
N GLU A 214 21.41 22.76 23.58
CA GLU A 214 20.18 22.89 24.36
C GLU A 214 19.79 21.55 24.97
N LEU A 215 19.48 21.57 26.28
CA LEU A 215 18.98 20.41 27.00
C LEU A 215 17.48 20.55 27.23
N GLY A 216 16.77 19.47 26.93
CA GLY A 216 15.36 19.31 27.16
C GLY A 216 15.07 18.39 28.34
N TYR A 217 13.92 18.57 28.97
CA TYR A 217 13.47 17.75 30.09
C TYR A 217 12.06 17.21 29.86
N ARG A 218 11.74 16.09 30.52
CA ARG A 218 10.39 15.49 30.56
C ARG A 218 9.93 14.90 29.22
N ASN A 219 8.89 15.45 28.61
CA ASN A 219 8.22 14.86 27.45
C ASN A 219 9.03 15.12 26.17
N ARG A 220 9.66 14.06 25.66
CA ARG A 220 10.54 14.12 24.49
C ARG A 220 9.94 14.85 23.30
N VAL A 221 8.75 14.45 22.85
CA VAL A 221 8.09 15.06 21.68
C VAL A 221 7.86 16.55 21.88
N LYS A 222 7.24 16.93 23.01
CA LYS A 222 6.91 18.34 23.28
C LYS A 222 8.18 19.19 23.39
N GLU A 223 9.23 18.63 23.96
CA GLU A 223 10.47 19.33 24.21
C GLU A 223 11.34 19.47 22.97
N ILE A 224 11.43 18.45 22.10
CA ILE A 224 12.03 18.59 20.76
C ILE A 224 11.32 19.73 20.02
N VAL A 225 9.99 19.71 19.98
CA VAL A 225 9.21 20.72 19.27
C VAL A 225 9.43 22.12 19.88
N ARG A 226 9.51 22.23 21.21
CA ARG A 226 9.77 23.49 21.90
C ARG A 226 11.16 24.02 21.57
N LEU A 227 12.20 23.20 21.72
CA LEU A 227 13.60 23.60 21.50
C LEU A 227 13.85 23.97 20.04
N VAL A 228 13.33 23.20 19.09
CA VAL A 228 13.42 23.52 17.65
C VAL A 228 12.79 24.88 17.34
N LYS A 229 11.63 25.20 17.95
CA LYS A 229 10.97 26.49 17.78
C LYS A 229 11.73 27.64 18.44
N VAL A 230 12.25 27.43 19.66
CA VAL A 230 13.04 28.45 20.38
C VAL A 230 14.33 28.76 19.63
N ALA A 231 14.99 27.74 19.09
CA ALA A 231 16.17 27.89 18.27
C ALA A 231 15.88 28.56 16.91
N ASN A 232 14.61 28.68 16.48
CA ASN A 232 14.24 29.08 15.11
C ASN A 232 14.91 28.21 14.03
N ALA A 233 15.08 26.92 14.30
CA ALA A 233 15.67 26.00 13.33
C ALA A 233 14.76 25.83 12.10
N ASP A 234 15.37 25.78 10.92
CA ASP A 234 14.69 25.64 9.64
C ASP A 234 14.77 24.21 9.06
N MET A 235 15.45 23.32 9.78
CA MET A 235 15.51 21.88 9.56
C MET A 235 15.78 21.14 10.88
N LEU A 236 15.19 19.96 11.05
CA LEU A 236 15.50 19.03 12.14
C LEU A 236 16.12 17.76 11.58
N VAL A 237 17.21 17.29 12.19
CA VAL A 237 17.82 15.98 11.93
C VAL A 237 17.64 15.11 13.17
N MET A 238 17.12 13.89 12.99
CA MET A 238 16.91 12.95 14.09
C MET A 238 17.16 11.50 13.66
N GLY A 239 17.55 10.65 14.60
CA GLY A 239 17.71 9.21 14.38
C GLY A 239 16.36 8.49 14.26
N ALA A 240 16.32 7.48 13.40
CA ALA A 240 15.16 6.61 13.26
C ALA A 240 14.99 5.64 14.46
N HIS A 241 16.09 5.30 15.12
CA HIS A 241 16.16 4.31 16.20
C HIS A 241 16.95 4.87 17.39
N ARG A 242 16.61 4.38 18.58
CA ARG A 242 17.30 4.61 19.85
C ARG A 242 17.87 3.29 20.30
N HIS A 243 19.19 3.19 20.44
CA HIS A 243 19.85 1.94 20.82
C HIS A 243 19.89 1.75 22.35
N SER A 244 18.73 1.77 23.00
CA SER A 244 18.58 1.27 24.37
C SER A 244 17.92 -0.10 24.30
N GLY A 245 18.65 -1.16 24.63
CA GLY A 245 18.22 -2.55 24.44
C GLY A 245 16.82 -2.90 24.96
N LEU A 246 16.20 -3.86 24.27
CA LEU A 246 14.92 -4.52 24.58
C LEU A 246 13.75 -3.57 24.87
N LYS A 247 13.34 -2.74 23.89
CA LYS A 247 11.95 -2.26 23.68
C LYS A 247 11.81 -1.45 22.38
N ASP A 248 11.94 -2.15 21.25
CA ASP A 248 11.99 -1.59 19.89
C ASP A 248 10.62 -1.25 19.26
N TYR A 249 9.60 -0.90 20.05
CA TYR A 249 8.25 -0.60 19.55
C TYR A 249 7.78 0.85 19.73
N LEU A 250 8.61 1.74 20.27
CA LEU A 250 8.26 3.16 20.53
C LEU A 250 8.79 4.16 19.47
N PHE A 251 9.29 3.65 18.33
CA PHE A 251 9.98 4.45 17.30
C PHE A 251 9.05 5.31 16.42
N GLY A 252 7.87 4.79 16.08
CA GLY A 252 6.92 5.49 15.20
C GLY A 252 6.30 6.73 15.84
N GLU A 253 5.88 6.64 17.11
CA GLU A 253 5.10 7.71 17.73
C GLU A 253 5.88 9.02 17.89
N THR A 254 7.17 8.96 18.24
CA THR A 254 7.96 10.19 18.46
C THR A 254 8.21 10.92 17.13
N ILE A 255 8.64 10.20 16.08
CA ILE A 255 8.95 10.78 14.77
C ILE A 255 7.68 11.34 14.12
N GLU A 256 6.59 10.55 14.11
CA GLU A 256 5.34 11.01 13.53
C GLU A 256 4.78 12.22 14.27
N SER A 257 4.81 12.20 15.60
CA SER A 257 4.32 13.31 16.41
C SER A 257 5.16 14.58 16.23
N VAL A 258 6.49 14.46 16.16
CA VAL A 258 7.39 15.60 15.91
C VAL A 258 7.18 16.15 14.49
N ARG A 259 7.11 15.28 13.47
CA ARG A 259 6.84 15.67 12.07
C ARG A 259 5.52 16.39 11.93
N HIS A 260 4.46 15.95 12.61
CA HIS A 260 3.13 16.58 12.53
C HIS A 260 3.09 17.96 13.21
N GLN A 261 3.95 18.21 14.20
CA GLN A 261 3.96 19.47 14.97
C GLN A 261 4.94 20.52 14.44
N LEU A 262 5.89 20.12 13.59
CA LEU A 262 6.89 21.00 12.98
C LEU A 262 6.51 21.34 11.54
N LYS A 263 6.70 22.61 11.15
CA LYS A 263 6.48 23.11 9.79
C LYS A 263 7.77 23.21 8.97
N ILE A 264 8.81 22.51 9.41
CA ILE A 264 10.14 22.50 8.80
C ILE A 264 10.47 21.09 8.29
N PRO A 265 11.36 20.95 7.30
CA PRO A 265 11.87 19.64 6.89
C PRO A 265 12.47 18.88 8.08
N VAL A 266 12.09 17.61 8.19
CA VAL A 266 12.65 16.68 9.17
C VAL A 266 13.39 15.58 8.40
N LEU A 267 14.71 15.51 8.56
CA LEU A 267 15.55 14.44 8.04
C LEU A 267 15.65 13.34 9.08
N ILE A 268 15.17 12.17 8.70
CA ILE A 268 15.29 10.95 9.48
C ILE A 268 16.48 10.19 8.93
N VAL A 269 17.48 9.95 9.77
CA VAL A 269 18.65 9.15 9.41
C VAL A 269 18.41 7.73 9.91
N ASN A 270 18.32 6.79 8.97
CA ASN A 270 18.29 5.38 9.28
C ASN A 270 19.70 4.91 9.64
N THR A 271 19.77 4.12 10.71
CA THR A 271 20.94 3.31 11.07
C THR A 271 21.09 2.17 10.11
#